data_AF-A0A2L2BR95-F1
#
_entry.id   AF-A0A2L2BR95-F1
#
_cell.length_a   1.000
_cell.length_b   1.000
_cell.length_c   1.000
_cell.angle_alpha   90.00
_cell.angle_beta   90.00
_cell.angle_gamma   90.00
#
_symmetry.space_group_name_H-M   'P 1'
#
loop_
_entity.id
_entity.type
_entity.pdbx_description
1 polymer ?
#
loop_
_entity_poly.entity_id
_entity_poly.type
_entity_poly.pdbx_seq_one_letter_code
_entity_poly.pdbx_strand_id
1 'polypeptide(L)' 'MKISVNIPDDEVAFVDRAVAAGRYPSRSQAFSAAIKLWRKKELEASYERAFSESDPAWDAVVSDGLADEKQSW' A
#
# COMPACT_ATOMS: atom_id res chain seq x y z
N MET A 1 9.61 7.70 19.19
CA MET A 1 9.97 9.07 18.77
C MET A 1 8.75 9.97 18.94
N LYS A 2 8.91 11.17 19.51
CA LYS A 2 7.86 12.19 19.59
C LYS A 2 8.26 13.36 18.71
N ILE A 3 7.29 13.94 18.00
CA ILE A 3 7.49 15.13 17.16
C ILE A 3 6.45 16.18 17.55
N SER A 4 6.84 17.45 17.45
CA SER A 4 5.90 18.58 17.53
C SER A 4 5.60 19.03 16.11
N VAL A 5 4.33 19.25 15.79
CA VAL A 5 3.86 19.60 14.45
C VAL A 5 2.72 20.60 14.58
N ASN A 6 2.69 21.58 13.69
CA ASN A 6 1.58 22.51 13.59
C ASN A 6 0.55 21.94 12.59
N ILE A 7 -0.69 21.75 13.05
CA ILE A 7 -1.79 21.18 12.27
C ILE A 7 -3.00 22.10 12.42
N PRO A 8 -3.75 22.40 11.35
CA PRO A 8 -5.00 23.15 11.43
C PRO A 8 -6.01 22.54 12.42
N ASP A 9 -6.76 23.39 13.12
CA ASP A 9 -7.68 22.95 14.18
C ASP A 9 -8.78 22.01 13.66
N ASP A 10 -9.24 22.21 12.43
CA ASP A 10 -10.27 21.39 11.78
C ASP A 10 -9.76 19.97 11.47
N GLU A 11 -8.49 19.84 11.05
CA GLU A 11 -7.83 18.56 10.85
C GLU A 11 -7.62 17.82 12.18
N VAL A 12 -7.23 18.53 13.24
CA VAL A 12 -7.13 17.94 14.59
C VAL A 12 -8.50 17.45 15.05
N ALA A 13 -9.55 18.26 14.87
CA ALA A 13 -10.91 17.90 15.24
C ALA A 13 -11.41 16.67 14.46
N PHE A 14 -11.02 16.52 13.19
CA PHE A 14 -11.32 15.31 12.41
C PHE A 14 -10.69 14.06 13.03
N VAL A 15 -9.40 14.12 13.38
CA VAL A 15 -8.71 13.00 14.03
C VAL A 15 -9.34 12.68 15.39
N ASP A 16 -9.71 13.69 16.16
CA ASP A 16 -10.36 13.52 17.45
C ASP A 16 -11.68 12.79 17.36
N ARG A 17 -12.53 13.14 16.38
CA ARG A 17 -13.78 12.42 16.15
C ARG A 17 -13.53 10.95 15.82
N ALA A 18 -12.49 10.64 15.05
CA ALA A 18 -12.14 9.25 14.73
C ALA A 18 -11.69 8.46 15.97
N VAL A 19 -10.91 9.10 16.86
CA VAL A 19 -10.48 8.49 18.13
C VAL A 19 -11.66 8.32 19.08
N ALA A 20 -12.50 9.34 19.23
CA ALA A 20 -13.70 9.30 20.08
C ALA A 20 -14.71 8.25 19.60
N ALA A 21 -14.81 8.02 18.30
CA ALA A 21 -15.61 6.95 17.71
C ALA A 21 -14.98 5.55 17.86
N GLY A 22 -13.82 5.42 18.52
CA GLY A 22 -13.14 4.14 18.73
C GLY A 22 -12.44 3.58 17.49
N ARG A 23 -12.38 4.33 16.37
CA ARG A 23 -11.72 3.88 15.15
C ARG A 23 -10.21 3.74 15.33
N TYR A 24 -9.64 4.59 16.18
CA TYR A 24 -8.22 4.54 16.55
C TYR A 24 -8.06 4.70 18.07
N PRO A 25 -7.17 3.95 18.71
CA PRO A 25 -6.90 4.08 20.15
C PRO A 25 -6.29 5.42 20.59
N SER A 26 -5.68 6.17 19.67
CA SER A 26 -5.09 7.48 19.94
C SER A 26 -4.84 8.27 18.66
N ARG A 27 -4.64 9.59 18.79
CA ARG A 27 -4.24 10.47 17.68
C ARG A 27 -2.98 9.94 16.97
N SER A 28 -1.97 9.53 17.73
CA SER A 28 -0.73 8.98 17.17
C SER A 28 -0.94 7.71 16.36
N GLN A 29 -1.88 6.84 16.77
CA GLN A 29 -2.24 5.66 15.96
C GLN A 29 -2.98 6.06 14.68
N ALA A 30 -3.88 7.05 14.74
CA ALA A 30 -4.55 7.57 13.55
C ALA A 30 -3.54 8.14 12.53
N PHE A 31 -2.58 8.96 12.99
CA PHE A 31 -1.52 9.48 12.12
C PHE A 31 -0.60 8.38 11.58
N SER A 32 -0.24 7.39 12.39
CA SER A 32 0.55 6.24 11.92
C SER A 32 -0.19 5.46 10.82
N ALA A 33 -1.51 5.27 10.97
CA ALA A 33 -2.32 4.64 9.93
C ALA A 33 -2.38 5.48 8.65
N ALA A 34 -2.52 6.81 8.76
CA ALA A 34 -2.49 7.71 7.61
C ALA A 34 -1.16 7.65 6.84
N ILE A 35 -0.03 7.63 7.55
CA ILE A 35 1.31 7.51 6.93
C ILE A 35 1.46 6.17 6.19
N LYS A 36 0.98 5.07 6.79
CA LYS A 36 0.99 3.75 6.11
C LYS A 36 0.16 3.77 4.84
N LEU A 37 -1.02 4.38 4.89
CA LEU A 37 -1.88 4.52 3.71
C LEU A 37 -1.19 5.34 2.61
N TRP A 38 -0.52 6.44 2.97
CA TRP A 38 0.21 7.25 2.02
C TRP A 38 1.33 6.44 1.33
N ARG A 39 2.17 5.73 2.10
CA ARG A 39 3.22 4.86 1.53
C ARG A 39 2.65 3.80 0.57
N LYS A 40 1.48 3.22 0.90
CA LYS A 40 0.83 2.26 0.02
C LYS A 40 0.45 2.88 -1.32
N LYS A 41 -0.10 4.10 -1.32
CA LYS A 41 -0.45 4.81 -2.55
C LYS A 41 0.77 5.13 -3.42
N GLU A 42 1.90 5.49 -2.80
CA GLU A 42 3.15 5.69 -3.53
C GLU A 42 3.66 4.39 -4.17
N LEU A 43 3.49 3.26 -3.45
CA LEU A 43 3.83 1.95 -3.96
C LEU A 43 2.92 1.55 -5.14
N GLU A 44 1.61 1.76 -5.03
CA GLU A 44 0.64 1.49 -6.11
C GLU A 44 1.02 2.27 -7.39
N ALA A 45 1.29 3.58 -7.28
CA ALA A 45 1.72 4.41 -8.40
C ALA A 45 3.07 3.94 -9.01
N SER A 46 3.97 3.40 -8.17
CA SER A 46 5.25 2.87 -8.65
C SER A 46 5.06 1.56 -9.41
N TYR A 47 4.17 0.68 -8.95
CA TYR A 47 3.81 -0.56 -9.66
C TYR A 47 3.10 -0.26 -10.98
N GLU A 48 2.17 0.69 -11.02
CA GLU A 48 1.49 1.09 -12.26
C GLU A 48 2.50 1.57 -13.31
N ARG A 49 3.47 2.41 -12.91
CA ARG A 49 4.52 2.87 -13.81
C ARG A 49 5.40 1.71 -14.29
N ALA A 50 5.88 0.87 -13.39
CA ALA A 50 6.73 -0.27 -13.74
C ALA A 50 6.01 -1.25 -14.68
N PHE A 51 4.73 -1.51 -14.46
CA PHE A 51 3.93 -2.39 -15.31
C PHE A 51 3.68 -1.79 -16.70
N SER A 52 3.55 -0.46 -16.80
CA SER A 52 3.42 0.21 -18.11
C SER A 52 4.68 0.10 -18.98
N GLU A 53 5.83 -0.17 -18.38
CA GLU A 53 7.12 -0.38 -19.05
C GLU A 53 7.45 -1.88 -19.26
N SER A 54 6.46 -2.79 -19.09
CA SER A 54 6.68 -4.23 -19.20
C SER A 54 7.15 -4.63 -20.60
N ASP A 55 8.24 -5.40 -20.67
CA ASP A 55 8.81 -5.91 -21.92
C ASP A 55 8.08 -7.19 -22.38
N PRO A 56 7.37 -7.17 -23.53
CA PRO A 56 6.64 -8.32 -24.06
C PRO A 56 7.53 -9.52 -24.41
N ALA A 57 8.85 -9.35 -24.52
CA ALA A 57 9.77 -10.46 -24.77
C ALA A 57 9.70 -11.55 -23.69
N TRP A 58 9.26 -11.20 -22.48
CA TRP A 58 9.05 -12.15 -21.38
C TRP A 58 7.82 -13.05 -21.56
N ASP A 59 6.87 -12.71 -22.43
CA ASP A 59 5.69 -13.56 -22.69
C ASP A 59 6.08 -14.91 -23.32
N ALA A 60 7.20 -14.94 -24.06
CA ALA A 60 7.69 -16.14 -24.74
C ALA A 60 8.07 -17.28 -23.78
N VAL A 61 8.46 -16.95 -22.55
CA VAL A 61 8.94 -17.91 -21.54
C VAL A 61 7.90 -18.27 -20.48
N VAL A 62 6.66 -17.77 -20.60
CA VAL A 62 5.56 -18.01 -19.64
C VAL A 62 5.25 -19.50 -19.46
N SER A 63 5.48 -20.32 -20.48
CA SER A 63 5.17 -21.77 -20.47
C SER A 63 6.38 -22.66 -20.24
N ASP A 64 7.56 -22.09 -20.00
CA ASP A 64 8.79 -22.87 -19.82
C ASP A 64 8.68 -23.76 -18.57
N GLY A 65 9.04 -25.04 -18.70
CA GLY A 65 8.97 -26.02 -17.60
C GLY A 65 7.58 -26.58 -17.28
N LEU A 66 6.51 -26.11 -17.95
CA LEU A 66 5.14 -26.67 -17.79
C LEU A 66 4.88 -27.90 -18.66
N ALA A 67 5.77 -28.20 -19.60
CA ALA A 67 5.70 -29.38 -20.47
C ALA A 67 6.55 -30.54 -19.94
N ASP A 68 6.32 -30.97 -18.69
CA ASP A 68 6.88 -32.25 -18.22
C ASP A 68 5.98 -32.92 -17.18
N GLU A 69 4.84 -33.44 -17.64
CA GLU A 69 4.21 -34.61 -17.02
C GLU A 69 3.42 -35.37 -18.10
N LYS A 70 4.14 -36.03 -19.01
CA LYS A 70 3.51 -37.17 -19.70
C LYS A 70 3.39 -38.29 -18.67
N GLN A 71 2.21 -38.36 -18.04
CA GLN A 71 1.79 -39.50 -17.22
C GLN A 71 2.00 -40.79 -18.04
N SER A 72 3.06 -41.51 -17.72
CA SER A 72 3.29 -42.87 -18.18
C SER A 72 2.43 -43.79 -17.31
N TRP A 73 1.26 -44.18 -17.84
CA TRP A 73 0.53 -45.34 -17.32
C TRP A 73 1.17 -46.67 -17.71
#